data_AF-A0A1D3DQV9-F1
#
_entry.id   AF-A0A1D3DQV9-F1
#
_cell.length_a   1.000
_cell.length_b   1.000
_cell.length_c   1.000
_cell.angle_alpha   90.00
_cell.angle_beta   90.00
_cell.angle_gamma   90.00
#
_symmetry.space_group_name_H-M   'P 1'
#
loop_
_entity.id
_entity.type
_entity.pdbx_description
1 polymer ?
#
loop_
_entity_poly.entity_id
_entity_poly.type
_entity_poly.pdbx_seq_one_letter_code
_entity_poly.pdbx_strand_id
1 'polypeptide(L)'
;MPGQARPATCPAARPADLLALFNDAPGLAAEAALLACCGSRRWAHRVAAHRPYPTVEALLAAADEAAYDLSRADLDEALGDETAPVLPPGTPSSAHTALRHAHDAYLARFGHAYIVCLDADRPEEHLDRVLGGIRSRLDNEAEEERVVSAEELRRLTRTRLARLVTEKGGSTDHSRPSVPV
;
A
#
# COMPACT_ATOMS: atom_id res chain seq x y z
N MET A 1 -4.43 -15.12 60.31
CA MET A 1 -4.65 -15.09 58.85
C MET A 1 -4.57 -13.63 58.38
N PRO A 2 -3.47 -13.17 57.75
CA PRO A 2 -3.50 -11.93 56.99
C PRO A 2 -3.79 -12.26 55.52
N GLY A 3 -4.91 -11.75 55.02
CA GLY A 3 -5.30 -11.86 53.62
C GLY A 3 -4.38 -11.04 52.73
N GLN A 4 -3.62 -11.72 51.87
CA GLN A 4 -2.90 -11.08 50.77
C GLN A 4 -3.90 -10.61 49.72
N ALA A 5 -4.14 -9.31 49.67
CA ALA A 5 -4.75 -8.67 48.52
C ALA A 5 -3.80 -8.83 47.32
N ARG A 6 -4.20 -9.67 46.36
CA ARG A 6 -3.54 -9.76 45.06
C ARG A 6 -3.72 -8.41 44.36
N PRO A 7 -2.66 -7.77 43.83
CA PRO A 7 -2.87 -6.65 42.94
C PRO A 7 -3.66 -7.15 41.74
N ALA A 8 -4.80 -6.49 41.48
CA ALA A 8 -5.51 -6.65 40.22
C ALA A 8 -4.55 -6.23 39.12
N THR A 9 -3.98 -7.22 38.43
CA THR A 9 -3.23 -7.00 37.21
C THR A 9 -4.18 -6.27 36.26
N CYS A 10 -3.88 -5.00 35.97
CA CYS A 10 -4.52 -4.32 34.85
C CYS A 10 -4.33 -5.22 33.63
N PRO A 11 -5.40 -5.63 32.91
CA PRO A 11 -5.21 -6.38 31.69
C PRO A 11 -4.34 -5.49 30.78
N ALA A 12 -3.18 -6.02 30.39
CA ALA A 12 -2.35 -5.42 29.36
C ALA A 12 -3.29 -5.00 28.23
N ALA A 13 -3.27 -3.70 27.90
CA ALA A 13 -4.13 -3.15 26.86
C ALA A 13 -4.06 -4.10 25.66
N ARG A 14 -5.21 -4.70 25.29
CA ARG A 14 -5.35 -5.37 24.00
C ARG A 14 -4.78 -4.41 22.95
N PRO A 15 -4.07 -4.88 21.91
CA PRO A 15 -3.71 -4.00 20.81
C PRO A 15 -4.97 -3.20 20.49
N ALA A 16 -4.88 -1.88 20.59
CA ALA A 16 -6.02 -1.01 20.34
C ALA A 16 -6.63 -1.50 19.03
N ASP A 17 -7.92 -1.84 19.06
CA ASP A 17 -8.58 -2.42 17.91
C ASP A 17 -8.57 -1.34 16.80
N LEU A 18 -7.55 -1.38 15.95
CA LEU A 18 -7.28 -0.36 14.94
C LEU A 18 -8.45 -0.32 13.95
N LEU A 19 -9.15 -1.44 13.76
CA LEU A 19 -10.40 -1.48 13.02
C LEU A 19 -11.52 -0.73 13.77
N ALA A 20 -11.65 -0.90 15.08
CA ALA A 20 -12.61 -0.11 15.86
C ALA A 20 -12.28 1.39 15.81
N LEU A 21 -11.00 1.76 15.94
CA LEU A 21 -10.56 3.16 15.78
C LEU A 21 -10.86 3.69 14.38
N PHE A 22 -10.63 2.89 13.34
CA PHE A 22 -10.99 3.23 11.97
C PHE A 22 -12.50 3.39 11.80
N ASN A 23 -13.32 2.54 12.41
CA ASN A 23 -14.78 2.63 12.36
C ASN A 23 -15.30 3.91 13.05
N ASP A 24 -14.73 4.28 14.18
CA ASP A 24 -15.16 5.43 14.98
C ASP A 24 -14.56 6.77 14.51
N ALA A 25 -13.55 6.74 13.63
CA ALA A 25 -12.87 7.94 13.15
C ALA A 25 -13.85 8.90 12.43
N PRO A 26 -13.67 10.23 12.56
CA PRO A 26 -14.40 11.20 11.76
C PRO A 26 -14.28 10.92 10.26
N GLY A 27 -15.34 11.16 9.49
CA GLY A 27 -15.39 10.86 8.04
C GLY A 27 -14.15 11.33 7.28
N LEU A 28 -13.77 12.60 7.45
CA LEU A 28 -12.58 13.17 6.81
C LEU A 28 -11.26 12.50 7.22
N ALA A 29 -11.14 12.06 8.47
CA ALA A 29 -9.93 11.38 8.95
C ALA A 29 -9.82 9.96 8.37
N ALA A 30 -10.93 9.24 8.24
CA ALA A 30 -10.96 7.93 7.61
C ALA A 30 -10.70 8.03 6.10
N GLU A 31 -11.31 9.01 5.41
CA GLU A 31 -11.03 9.27 3.99
C GLU A 31 -9.56 9.61 3.76
N ALA A 32 -8.96 10.46 4.60
CA ALA A 32 -7.53 10.79 4.49
C ALA A 32 -6.63 9.55 4.69
N ALA A 33 -6.96 8.69 5.65
CA ALA A 33 -6.21 7.44 5.88
C ALA A 33 -6.35 6.46 4.70
N LEU A 34 -7.52 6.41 4.07
CA LEU A 34 -7.77 5.62 2.87
C LEU A 34 -7.04 6.20 1.65
N LEU A 35 -7.02 7.51 1.47
CA LEU A 35 -6.26 8.17 0.39
C LEU A 35 -4.76 7.89 0.47
N ALA A 36 -4.20 7.73 1.67
CA ALA A 36 -2.82 7.30 1.84
C ALA A 36 -2.57 5.83 1.43
N CYS A 37 -3.62 5.02 1.30
CA CYS A 37 -3.54 3.64 0.80
C CYS A 37 -3.71 3.57 -0.72
N CYS A 38 -4.63 4.36 -1.28
CA CYS A 38 -4.95 4.45 -2.70
C CYS A 38 -5.39 5.89 -3.04
N GLY A 39 -4.70 6.52 -3.99
CA GLY A 39 -4.92 7.92 -4.38
C GLY A 39 -6.30 8.22 -5.00
N SER A 40 -7.17 7.23 -5.22
CA SER A 40 -8.52 7.46 -5.74
C SER A 40 -9.46 8.02 -4.66
N ARG A 41 -9.99 9.22 -4.91
CA ARG A 41 -10.96 9.87 -4.01
C ARG A 41 -12.28 9.13 -3.97
N ARG A 42 -12.74 8.63 -5.12
CA ARG A 42 -13.98 7.85 -5.23
C ARG A 42 -13.89 6.58 -4.40
N TRP A 43 -12.76 5.86 -4.50
CA TRP A 43 -12.51 4.66 -3.71
C TRP A 43 -12.54 4.98 -2.21
N ALA A 44 -11.76 5.98 -1.78
CA ALA A 44 -11.65 6.36 -0.37
C ALA A 44 -13.00 6.77 0.22
N HIS A 45 -13.78 7.59 -0.50
CA HIS A 45 -15.11 7.99 -0.06
C HIS A 45 -16.06 6.80 0.07
N ARG A 46 -16.07 5.89 -0.93
CA ARG A 46 -16.94 4.71 -0.90
C ARG A 46 -16.62 3.81 0.30
N VAL A 47 -15.35 3.52 0.57
CA VAL A 47 -14.97 2.67 1.71
C VAL A 47 -15.27 3.38 3.04
N ALA A 48 -15.00 4.68 3.16
CA ALA A 48 -15.31 5.43 4.38
C ALA A 48 -16.81 5.48 4.70
N ALA A 49 -17.66 5.57 3.67
CA ALA A 49 -19.12 5.67 3.82
C ALA A 49 -19.80 4.37 4.25
N HIS A 50 -19.17 3.21 4.06
CA HIS A 50 -19.75 1.90 4.43
C HIS A 50 -19.33 1.40 5.82
N ARG A 51 -18.57 2.21 6.57
CA ARG A 51 -18.30 1.92 7.98
C ARG A 51 -19.62 1.91 8.78
N PRO A 52 -19.72 1.09 9.84
CA PRO A 52 -18.66 0.27 10.44
C PRO A 52 -18.50 -1.11 9.79
N TYR A 53 -17.26 -1.59 9.77
CA TYR A 53 -16.93 -2.96 9.34
C TYR A 53 -16.78 -3.90 10.55
N PRO A 54 -17.40 -5.10 10.52
CA PRO A 54 -17.37 -6.02 11.65
C PRO A 54 -16.03 -6.77 11.82
N THR A 55 -15.27 -6.94 10.73
CA THR A 55 -13.94 -7.58 10.75
C THR A 55 -13.01 -6.94 9.72
N VAL A 56 -11.70 -7.22 9.84
CA VAL A 56 -10.69 -6.74 8.88
C VAL A 56 -10.98 -7.34 7.50
N GLU A 57 -11.39 -8.61 7.43
CA GLU A 57 -11.74 -9.29 6.18
C GLU A 57 -12.93 -8.61 5.49
N ALA A 58 -13.93 -8.16 6.24
CA ALA A 58 -15.07 -7.43 5.70
C ALA A 58 -14.65 -6.07 5.12
N LEU A 59 -13.75 -5.35 5.80
CA LEU A 59 -13.15 -4.11 5.28
C LEU A 59 -12.35 -4.37 4.00
N LEU A 60 -11.47 -5.37 3.99
CA LEU A 60 -10.64 -5.69 2.83
C LEU A 60 -11.47 -6.17 1.64
N ALA A 61 -12.54 -6.92 1.88
CA ALA A 61 -13.49 -7.31 0.82
C ALA A 61 -14.20 -6.08 0.23
N ALA A 62 -14.71 -5.17 1.08
CA ALA A 62 -15.36 -3.95 0.60
C ALA A 62 -14.40 -3.03 -0.17
N ALA A 63 -13.13 -2.99 0.25
CA ALA A 63 -12.07 -2.29 -0.45
C ALA A 63 -11.76 -2.88 -1.84
N ASP A 64 -11.71 -4.20 -1.96
CA ASP A 64 -11.50 -4.88 -3.24
C ASP A 64 -12.69 -4.65 -4.19
N GLU A 65 -13.92 -4.78 -3.71
CA GLU A 65 -15.14 -4.47 -4.50
C GLU A 65 -15.15 -3.02 -4.97
N ALA A 66 -14.80 -2.07 -4.09
CA ALA A 66 -14.70 -0.66 -4.47
C ALA A 66 -13.59 -0.41 -5.51
N ALA A 67 -12.52 -1.20 -5.50
CA ALA A 67 -11.41 -1.12 -6.46
C ALA A 67 -11.79 -1.70 -7.83
N TYR A 68 -12.57 -2.79 -7.86
CA TYR A 68 -13.10 -3.34 -9.11
C TYR A 68 -14.05 -2.39 -9.84
N ASP A 69 -14.79 -1.59 -9.09
CA ASP A 69 -15.73 -0.60 -9.62
C ASP A 69 -15.07 0.73 -10.07
N LEU A 70 -13.74 0.84 -10.05
CA LEU A 70 -13.06 2.06 -10.47
C LEU A 70 -13.27 2.31 -11.96
N SER A 71 -13.70 3.53 -12.29
CA SER A 71 -13.69 3.96 -13.68
C SER A 71 -12.26 4.18 -14.15
N ARG A 72 -12.07 4.31 -15.47
CA ARG A 72 -10.78 4.69 -16.05
C ARG A 72 -10.20 5.96 -15.40
N ALA A 73 -11.02 6.96 -15.14
CA ALA A 73 -10.55 8.21 -14.54
C ALA A 73 -10.13 8.04 -13.07
N ASP A 74 -10.83 7.19 -12.31
CA ASP A 74 -10.48 6.91 -10.92
C ASP A 74 -9.18 6.10 -10.83
N LEU A 75 -8.98 5.18 -11.77
CA LEU A 75 -7.75 4.41 -11.90
C LEU A 75 -6.57 5.30 -12.30
N ASP A 76 -6.76 6.17 -13.29
CA ASP A 76 -5.74 7.14 -13.72
C ASP A 76 -5.34 8.08 -12.55
N GLU A 77 -6.32 8.54 -11.74
CA GLU A 77 -6.06 9.34 -10.52
C GLU A 77 -5.19 8.56 -9.53
N ALA A 78 -5.58 7.32 -9.21
CA ALA A 78 -4.84 6.49 -8.26
C ALA A 78 -3.42 6.17 -8.74
N LEU A 79 -3.26 5.79 -10.01
CA LEU A 79 -1.95 5.48 -10.60
C LEU A 79 -1.05 6.72 -10.69
N GLY A 80 -1.64 7.92 -10.83
CA GLY A 80 -0.91 9.18 -10.84
C GLY A 80 -0.30 9.58 -9.49
N ASP A 81 -0.81 9.03 -8.38
CA ASP A 81 -0.28 9.23 -7.02
C ASP A 81 0.82 8.22 -6.66
N GLU A 82 1.01 7.18 -7.48
CA GLU A 82 1.97 6.12 -7.22
C GLU A 82 3.41 6.49 -7.61
N THR A 83 4.36 5.82 -6.95
CA THR A 83 5.80 5.96 -7.24
C THR A 83 6.41 4.62 -7.61
N ALA A 84 7.34 4.64 -8.56
CA ALA A 84 8.02 3.43 -9.00
C ALA A 84 8.90 2.81 -7.88
N PRO A 85 9.02 1.47 -7.82
CA PRO A 85 9.81 0.80 -6.80
C PRO A 85 11.30 1.15 -6.90
N VAL A 86 11.94 1.34 -5.75
CA VAL A 86 13.39 1.60 -5.66
C VAL A 86 14.12 0.30 -5.34
N LEU A 87 15.29 0.10 -5.96
CA LEU A 87 16.11 -1.09 -5.68
C LEU A 87 16.74 -1.02 -4.29
N PRO A 88 16.99 -2.18 -3.66
CA PRO A 88 17.63 -2.22 -2.35
C PRO A 88 19.06 -1.64 -2.40
N PRO A 89 19.55 -1.11 -1.26
CA PRO A 89 20.92 -0.66 -1.12
C PRO A 89 21.91 -1.80 -1.46
N GLY A 90 23.01 -1.47 -2.14
CA GLY A 90 24.02 -2.45 -2.56
C GLY A 90 23.84 -2.99 -3.98
N THR A 91 22.77 -2.61 -4.69
CA THR A 91 22.61 -2.93 -6.11
C THR A 91 23.62 -2.15 -6.98
N PRO A 92 24.25 -2.75 -8.02
CA PRO A 92 25.22 -2.04 -8.87
C PRO A 92 24.65 -0.76 -9.51
N SER A 93 25.49 0.26 -9.69
CA SER A 93 25.07 1.55 -10.28
C SER A 93 24.56 1.41 -11.73
N SER A 94 25.09 0.45 -12.49
CA SER A 94 24.60 0.10 -13.82
C SER A 94 23.15 -0.41 -13.80
N ALA A 95 22.80 -1.24 -12.82
CA ALA A 95 21.44 -1.75 -12.65
C ALA A 95 20.46 -0.64 -12.24
N HIS A 96 20.88 0.30 -11.37
CA HIS A 96 20.09 1.50 -11.06
C HIS A 96 19.82 2.37 -12.30
N THR A 97 20.85 2.57 -13.13
CA THR A 97 20.73 3.37 -14.35
C THR A 97 19.78 2.70 -15.35
N ALA A 98 19.93 1.40 -15.57
CA ALA A 98 19.07 0.62 -16.45
C ALA A 98 17.61 0.63 -15.98
N LEU A 99 17.36 0.46 -14.67
CA LEU A 99 16.01 0.50 -14.13
C LEU A 99 15.39 1.89 -14.24
N ARG A 100 16.14 2.96 -13.98
CA ARG A 100 15.64 4.32 -14.17
C ARG A 100 15.20 4.56 -15.61
N HIS A 101 16.02 4.15 -16.59
CA HIS A 101 15.63 4.24 -18.00
C HIS A 101 14.39 3.42 -18.32
N ALA A 102 14.22 2.24 -17.72
CA ALA A 102 13.03 1.43 -17.88
C ALA A 102 11.79 2.10 -17.26
N HIS A 103 11.90 2.73 -16.08
CA HIS A 103 10.82 3.53 -15.49
C HIS A 103 10.46 4.73 -16.35
N ASP A 104 11.44 5.47 -16.89
CA ASP A 104 11.19 6.62 -17.76
C ASP A 104 10.47 6.18 -19.05
N ALA A 105 10.89 5.05 -19.64
CA ALA A 105 10.24 4.47 -20.81
C ALA A 105 8.80 4.01 -20.50
N TYR A 106 8.60 3.41 -19.33
CA TYR A 106 7.28 2.96 -18.89
C TYR A 106 6.34 4.14 -18.68
N LEU A 107 6.79 5.18 -17.98
CA LEU A 107 6.03 6.40 -17.74
C LEU A 107 5.68 7.10 -19.06
N ALA A 108 6.63 7.19 -20.00
CA ALA A 108 6.38 7.80 -21.31
C ALA A 108 5.37 7.02 -22.16
N ARG A 109 5.34 5.68 -22.04
CA ARG A 109 4.43 4.81 -22.81
C ARG A 109 3.03 4.76 -22.22
N PHE A 110 2.90 4.60 -20.91
CA PHE A 110 1.62 4.31 -20.25
C PHE A 110 1.04 5.51 -19.47
N GLY A 111 1.84 6.54 -19.22
CA GLY A 111 1.38 7.78 -18.57
C GLY A 111 1.29 7.72 -17.04
N HIS A 112 1.77 6.64 -16.42
CA HIS A 112 1.84 6.49 -14.96
C HIS A 112 3.11 5.74 -14.54
N ALA A 113 3.43 5.76 -13.23
CA ALA A 113 4.57 5.04 -12.69
C ALA A 113 4.41 3.52 -12.84
N TYR A 114 5.53 2.81 -12.96
CA TYR A 114 5.54 1.35 -12.89
C TYR A 114 5.24 0.92 -11.45
N ILE A 115 4.16 0.16 -11.26
CA ILE A 115 3.78 -0.37 -9.94
C ILE A 115 3.75 -1.89 -9.96
N VAL A 116 4.16 -2.50 -8.86
CA VAL A 116 4.09 -3.95 -8.64
C VAL A 116 3.94 -4.21 -7.15
N CYS A 117 3.02 -5.10 -6.80
CA CYS A 117 2.90 -5.61 -5.45
C CYS A 117 3.89 -6.77 -5.24
N LEU A 118 4.74 -6.64 -4.22
CA LEU A 118 5.79 -7.60 -3.88
C LEU A 118 5.48 -8.39 -2.59
N ASP A 119 4.30 -8.19 -2.01
CA ASP A 119 3.90 -8.77 -0.71
C ASP A 119 3.75 -10.31 -0.77
N ALA A 120 3.56 -10.86 -1.97
CA ALA A 120 3.50 -12.30 -2.21
C ALA A 120 4.87 -12.94 -2.50
N ASP A 121 5.89 -12.13 -2.81
CA ASP A 121 7.22 -12.59 -3.21
C ASP A 121 8.19 -12.54 -2.02
N ARG A 122 9.18 -13.43 -2.01
CA ARG A 122 10.23 -13.40 -0.98
C ARG A 122 11.13 -12.17 -1.19
N PRO A 123 11.69 -11.54 -0.13
CA PRO A 123 12.54 -10.35 -0.28
C PRO A 123 13.71 -10.51 -1.27
N GLU A 124 14.31 -11.69 -1.33
CA GLU A 124 15.37 -12.03 -2.28
C GLU A 124 14.90 -12.09 -3.74
N GLU A 125 13.61 -12.31 -4.00
CA GLU A 125 13.00 -12.38 -5.34
C GLU A 125 12.51 -11.01 -5.81
N HIS A 126 12.43 -10.00 -4.94
CA HIS A 126 11.89 -8.68 -5.25
C HIS A 126 12.61 -8.00 -6.41
N LEU A 127 13.94 -8.09 -6.46
CA LEU A 127 14.74 -7.52 -7.54
C LEU A 127 14.38 -8.16 -8.89
N ASP A 128 14.35 -9.49 -8.92
CA ASP A 128 14.04 -10.25 -10.14
C ASP A 128 12.59 -10.00 -10.59
N ARG A 129 11.66 -9.91 -9.63
CA ARG A 129 10.26 -9.57 -9.88
C ARG A 129 10.12 -8.19 -10.50
N VAL A 130 10.81 -7.18 -9.97
CA VAL A 130 10.80 -5.80 -10.50
C VAL A 130 11.40 -5.76 -11.90
N LEU A 131 12.61 -6.32 -12.09
CA LEU A 131 13.31 -6.28 -13.38
C LEU A 131 12.62 -7.11 -14.46
N GLY A 132 12.15 -8.31 -14.13
CA GLY A 132 11.41 -9.17 -15.05
C GLY A 132 10.06 -8.56 -15.41
N GLY A 133 9.34 -8.06 -14.40
CA GLY A 133 8.02 -7.46 -14.58
C GLY A 133 8.06 -6.22 -15.47
N ILE A 134 8.96 -5.27 -15.22
CA ILE A 134 9.02 -4.05 -16.02
C ILE A 134 9.42 -4.32 -17.47
N ARG A 135 10.35 -5.24 -17.70
CA ARG A 135 10.76 -5.64 -19.06
C ARG A 135 9.62 -6.29 -19.82
N SER A 136 8.91 -7.23 -19.19
CA SER A 136 7.76 -7.91 -19.78
C SER A 136 6.63 -6.94 -20.09
N ARG A 137 6.32 -6.03 -19.16
CA ARG A 137 5.17 -5.13 -19.26
C ARG A 137 5.38 -3.95 -20.21
N LEU A 138 6.62 -3.59 -20.52
CA LEU A 138 6.91 -2.60 -21.57
C LEU A 138 6.47 -3.03 -22.96
N ASP A 139 6.37 -4.34 -23.22
CA ASP A 139 5.93 -4.89 -24.50
C ASP A 139 4.40 -5.00 -24.61
N ASN A 140 3.66 -4.84 -23.52
CA ASN A 140 2.20 -4.95 -23.48
C ASN A 140 1.51 -3.85 -24.31
N GLU A 141 0.32 -4.16 -24.82
CA GLU A 141 -0.59 -3.14 -25.33
C GLU A 141 -1.13 -2.27 -24.17
N ALA A 142 -1.51 -1.03 -24.46
CA ALA A 142 -1.96 -0.09 -23.42
C ALA A 142 -3.25 -0.53 -22.70
N GLU A 143 -4.08 -1.35 -23.35
CA GLU A 143 -5.27 -1.94 -22.72
C GLU A 143 -4.91 -3.05 -21.74
N GLU A 144 -4.08 -3.99 -22.19
CA GLU A 144 -3.59 -5.11 -21.38
C GLU A 144 -2.83 -4.60 -20.16
N GLU A 145 -1.94 -3.63 -20.36
CA GLU A 145 -1.13 -3.08 -19.28
C GLU A 145 -1.98 -2.37 -18.22
N ARG A 146 -3.10 -1.78 -18.62
CA ARG A 146 -4.00 -1.14 -17.67
C ARG A 146 -4.70 -2.15 -16.79
N VAL A 147 -5.11 -3.29 -17.34
CA VAL A 147 -5.69 -4.39 -16.55
C VAL A 147 -4.66 -4.91 -15.55
N VAL A 148 -3.41 -5.11 -15.98
CA VAL A 148 -2.32 -5.52 -15.09
C VAL A 148 -2.08 -4.48 -14.00
N SER A 149 -2.01 -3.20 -14.36
CA SER A 149 -1.77 -2.11 -13.41
C SER A 149 -2.90 -1.95 -12.41
N ALA A 150 -4.16 -2.12 -12.82
CA ALA A 150 -5.31 -2.13 -11.92
C ALA A 150 -5.24 -3.27 -10.90
N GLU A 151 -4.82 -4.46 -11.33
CA GLU A 151 -4.63 -5.62 -10.44
C GLU A 151 -3.48 -5.40 -9.44
N GLU A 152 -2.35 -4.85 -9.89
CA GLU A 152 -1.23 -4.50 -9.02
C GLU A 152 -1.62 -3.40 -8.01
N LEU A 153 -2.35 -2.38 -8.45
CA LEU A 153 -2.89 -1.32 -7.58
C LEU A 153 -3.83 -1.89 -6.51
N ARG A 154 -4.73 -2.81 -6.89
CA ARG A 154 -5.64 -3.46 -5.93
C ARG A 154 -4.84 -4.21 -4.86
N ARG A 155 -3.82 -4.97 -5.26
CA ARG A 155 -2.95 -5.71 -4.33
C ARG A 155 -2.20 -4.76 -3.40
N LEU A 156 -1.59 -3.69 -3.93
CA LEU A 156 -0.91 -2.66 -3.12
C LEU A 156 -1.87 -2.01 -2.11
N THR A 157 -3.05 -1.60 -2.58
CA THR A 157 -4.09 -0.99 -1.75
C THR A 157 -4.51 -1.92 -0.62
N ARG A 158 -4.75 -3.21 -0.93
CA ARG A 158 -5.12 -4.23 0.05
C ARG A 158 -4.05 -4.42 1.11
N THR A 159 -2.78 -4.54 0.72
CA THR A 159 -1.66 -4.67 1.67
C THR A 159 -1.51 -3.42 2.54
N ARG A 160 -1.57 -2.21 1.96
CA ARG A 160 -1.49 -0.94 2.71
C ARG A 160 -2.64 -0.80 3.71
N LEU A 161 -3.87 -1.11 3.29
CA LEU A 161 -5.05 -1.07 4.15
C LEU A 161 -4.99 -2.09 5.27
N ALA A 162 -4.54 -3.32 4.99
CA ALA A 162 -4.33 -4.33 6.02
C ALA A 162 -3.33 -3.84 7.07
N ARG A 163 -2.20 -3.25 6.66
CA ARG A 163 -1.22 -2.67 7.59
C ARG A 163 -1.82 -1.51 8.41
N LEU A 164 -2.58 -0.62 7.78
CA LEU A 164 -3.25 0.50 8.47
C LEU A 164 -4.13 0.04 9.66
N VAL A 165 -4.82 -1.11 9.53
CA VAL A 165 -5.77 -1.61 10.54
C VAL A 165 -5.25 -2.81 11.36
N THR A 166 -3.98 -3.20 11.19
CA THR A 166 -3.37 -4.30 11.96
C THR A 166 -2.03 -3.94 12.58
N GLU A 167 -1.25 -3.06 11.97
CA GLU A 167 0.05 -2.63 12.45
C GLU A 167 -0.06 -1.30 13.19
N LYS A 168 0.39 -1.28 14.46
CA LYS A 168 0.54 -0.03 15.20
C LYS A 168 1.69 0.75 14.56
N GLY A 169 1.38 1.85 13.86
CA GLY A 169 2.33 2.74 13.17
C GLY A 169 3.74 2.71 13.76
N GLY A 170 4.58 1.84 13.19
CA GLY A 170 5.96 1.67 13.57
C GLY A 170 6.78 2.64 12.75
N SER A 171 7.32 3.66 13.41
CA SER A 171 8.32 4.59 12.90
C SER A 171 9.30 3.88 11.96
N THR A 172 9.19 4.12 10.65
CA THR A 172 10.32 3.93 9.74
C THR A 172 11.27 5.09 9.97
N ASP A 173 12.09 4.97 11.01
CA ASP A 173 13.29 5.78 11.19
C ASP A 173 14.24 5.47 10.03
N HIS A 174 14.07 6.22 8.94
CA HIS A 174 15.10 6.34 7.91
C HIS A 174 16.20 7.20 8.51
N SER A 175 17.07 6.52 9.24
CA SER A 175 18.30 7.05 9.83
C SER A 175 18.95 8.06 8.87
N ARG A 176 18.94 9.35 9.28
CA ARG A 176 19.74 10.40 8.64
C ARG A 176 21.22 9.99 8.78
N PRO A 177 22.00 9.93 7.70
CA PRO A 177 23.44 9.80 7.86
C PRO A 177 23.98 11.13 8.41
N SER A 178 24.43 11.09 9.67
CA SER A 178 25.28 12.14 10.25
C SER A 178 26.62 12.17 9.52
N VAL A 179 26.93 13.29 8.87
CA VAL A 179 28.24 13.58 8.30
C VAL A 179 29.11 14.19 9.43
N PRO A 180 30.30 13.64 9.75
CA PRO A 180 31.26 14.36 10.57
C PRO A 180 32.12 15.29 9.71
N VAL A 181 32.48 16.42 10.33
CA VAL A 181 33.33 17.52 9.85
C VAL A 181 34.76 17.10 9.54
#